data_AF-A0A1D9H1G4-F1
#
_entry.id   AF-A0A1D9H1G4-F1
#
_cell.length_a   1.000
_cell.length_b   1.000
_cell.length_c   1.000
_cell.angle_alpha   90.00
_cell.angle_beta   90.00
_cell.angle_gamma   90.00
#
_symmetry.space_group_name_H-M   'P 1'
#
loop_
_entity.id
_entity.type
_entity.pdbx_description
1 polymer ?
#
loop_
_entity_poly.entity_id
_entity_poly.type
_entity_poly.pdbx_seq_one_letter_code
_entity_poly.pdbx_strand_id
1 'polypeptide(L)'
;MPSSALEASEPLILALTDAMTAWQGALELTLSAAGLSYVKWLLLRAIARGNFTRGAALCGPVLIDPPWSERLLRELRDDGWLSFAGSEAPRIRTDAEDRVRRVWQAVKALHSVSVAPFNAQERVALGSLLERMKGTLHDHTGRQRRLAPAQETEAAS
;
A
#
# COMPACT_ATOMS: atom_id res chain seq x y z
N MET A 1 18.77 8.66 -31.77
CA MET A 1 17.62 7.77 -32.04
C MET A 1 17.47 6.75 -30.91
N PRO A 2 16.68 7.04 -29.87
CA PRO A 2 16.06 5.97 -29.08
C PRO A 2 14.56 6.28 -28.91
N SER A 3 13.68 5.78 -29.80
CA SER A 3 12.22 6.00 -29.67
C SER A 3 11.36 4.75 -29.84
N SER A 4 11.85 3.69 -30.50
CA SER A 4 11.00 2.53 -30.81
C SER A 4 10.61 1.67 -29.61
N ALA A 5 11.45 1.59 -28.57
CA ALA A 5 11.18 0.74 -27.40
C ALA A 5 10.21 1.39 -26.40
N LEU A 6 10.24 2.72 -26.28
CA LEU A 6 9.35 3.49 -25.40
C LEU A 6 7.91 3.48 -25.94
N GLU A 7 7.74 3.76 -27.24
CA GLU A 7 6.45 3.73 -27.93
C GLU A 7 5.78 2.34 -27.90
N ALA A 8 6.56 1.26 -27.99
CA ALA A 8 6.03 -0.11 -27.90
C ALA A 8 5.55 -0.50 -26.49
N SER A 9 6.12 0.12 -25.44
CA SER A 9 5.79 -0.16 -24.04
C SER A 9 4.69 0.75 -23.47
N GLU A 10 4.42 1.88 -24.12
CA GLU A 10 3.46 2.90 -23.69
C GLU A 10 2.03 2.36 -23.50
N PRO A 11 1.45 1.56 -24.42
CA PRO A 11 0.10 1.01 -24.25
C PRO A 11 0.00 0.06 -23.04
N LEU A 12 1.08 -0.69 -22.76
CA LEU A 12 1.13 -1.62 -21.62
C LEU A 12 1.24 -0.85 -20.29
N ILE A 13 2.07 0.20 -20.25
CA ILE A 13 2.20 1.06 -19.07
C ILE A 13 0.87 1.76 -18.78
N LEU A 14 0.19 2.26 -19.81
CA LEU A 14 -1.12 2.88 -19.68
C LEU A 14 -2.15 1.88 -19.15
N ALA A 15 -2.27 0.70 -19.77
CA ALA A 15 -3.20 -0.34 -19.32
C ALA A 15 -2.94 -0.78 -17.87
N LEU A 16 -1.67 -0.87 -17.47
CA LEU A 16 -1.30 -1.19 -16.08
C LEU A 16 -1.69 -0.06 -15.12
N THR A 17 -1.49 1.19 -15.52
CA THR A 17 -1.84 2.38 -14.73
C THR A 17 -3.35 2.48 -14.56
N ASP A 18 -4.12 2.25 -15.62
CA ASP A 18 -5.59 2.27 -15.60
C ASP A 18 -6.13 1.16 -14.69
N ALA A 19 -5.60 -0.07 -14.83
CA ALA A 19 -5.97 -1.19 -13.98
C ALA A 19 -5.65 -0.93 -12.51
N MET A 20 -4.47 -0.37 -12.21
CA MET A 20 -4.07 -0.03 -10.84
C MET A 20 -4.94 1.09 -10.26
N THR A 21 -5.27 2.10 -11.05
CA THR A 21 -6.14 3.23 -10.65
C THR A 21 -7.56 2.75 -10.36
N ALA A 22 -8.12 1.92 -11.23
CA ALA A 22 -9.44 1.32 -11.02
C ALA A 22 -9.46 0.46 -9.75
N TRP A 23 -8.41 -0.33 -9.52
CA TRP A 23 -8.29 -1.14 -8.31
C TRP A 23 -8.18 -0.29 -7.04
N GLN A 24 -7.36 0.76 -7.05
CA GLN A 24 -7.23 1.71 -5.94
C GLN A 24 -8.55 2.42 -5.64
N GLY A 25 -9.28 2.85 -6.67
CA GLY A 25 -10.60 3.45 -6.52
C GLY A 25 -11.61 2.49 -5.89
N ALA A 26 -11.67 1.25 -6.37
CA ALA A 26 -12.54 0.22 -5.81
C ALA A 26 -12.18 -0.13 -4.36
N LEU A 27 -10.88 -0.16 -4.02
CA LEU A 27 -10.41 -0.38 -2.67
C LEU A 27 -10.86 0.75 -1.74
N GLU A 28 -10.67 2.02 -2.15
CA GLU A 28 -11.07 3.17 -1.35
C GLU A 28 -12.59 3.19 -1.14
N LEU A 29 -13.39 2.91 -2.17
CA LEU A 29 -14.85 2.77 -2.03
C LEU A 29 -15.24 1.65 -1.05
N THR A 30 -14.57 0.50 -1.14
CA THR A 30 -14.81 -0.63 -0.23
C THR A 30 -14.49 -0.29 1.22
N LEU A 31 -13.36 0.39 1.47
CA LEU A 31 -12.93 0.78 2.81
C LEU A 31 -13.77 1.92 3.39
N SER A 32 -14.08 2.93 2.58
CA SER A 32 -14.91 4.08 2.97
C SER A 32 -16.34 3.69 3.33
N ALA A 33 -16.90 2.65 2.68
CA ALA A 33 -18.19 2.06 3.10
C ALA A 33 -18.15 1.54 4.55
N ALA A 34 -16.96 1.19 5.06
CA ALA A 34 -16.74 0.82 6.46
C ALA A 34 -16.24 1.99 7.33
N GLY A 35 -16.10 3.21 6.79
CA GLY A 35 -15.51 4.36 7.49
C GLY A 35 -14.00 4.27 7.67
N LEU A 36 -13.31 3.49 6.85
CA LEU A 36 -11.86 3.33 6.87
C LEU A 36 -11.22 4.05 5.69
N SER A 37 -10.10 4.72 5.94
CA SER A 37 -9.14 5.07 4.89
C SER A 37 -8.17 3.91 4.64
N TYR A 38 -7.47 3.92 3.51
CA TYR A 38 -6.42 2.94 3.24
C TYR A 38 -5.36 2.84 4.34
N VAL A 39 -4.94 3.97 4.91
CA VAL A 39 -3.93 4.00 5.99
C VAL A 39 -4.47 3.41 7.29
N LYS A 40 -5.72 3.75 7.68
CA LYS A 40 -6.39 3.15 8.84
C LYS A 40 -6.51 1.62 8.68
N TRP A 41 -6.82 1.17 7.46
CA TRP A 41 -6.86 -0.26 7.13
C TRP A 41 -5.50 -0.95 7.25
N LEU A 42 -4.42 -0.35 6.75
CA LEU A 42 -3.07 -0.91 6.88
C LEU A 42 -2.67 -1.11 8.34
N LEU A 43 -2.95 -0.12 9.19
CA LEU A 43 -2.68 -0.18 10.62
C LEU A 43 -3.53 -1.27 11.30
N LEU A 44 -4.84 -1.30 11.04
CA LEU A 44 -5.76 -2.31 11.60
C LEU A 44 -5.33 -3.74 11.21
N ARG A 45 -4.91 -3.93 9.95
CA ARG A 45 -4.37 -5.19 9.46
C ARG A 45 -3.05 -5.59 10.15
N ALA A 46 -2.16 -4.63 10.40
CA ALA A 46 -0.91 -4.90 11.09
C ALA A 46 -1.16 -5.35 12.54
N ILE A 47 -2.10 -4.72 13.23
CA ILE A 47 -2.54 -5.10 14.58
C ILE A 47 -3.16 -6.51 14.56
N ALA A 48 -4.08 -6.78 13.62
CA ALA A 48 -4.75 -8.08 13.49
C ALA A 48 -3.77 -9.24 13.26
N ARG A 49 -2.63 -8.97 12.61
CA ARG A 49 -1.59 -9.96 12.29
C ARG A 49 -0.47 -10.04 13.33
N GLY A 50 -0.49 -9.21 14.36
CA GLY A 50 0.60 -9.13 15.34
C GLY A 50 1.89 -8.47 14.81
N ASN A 51 1.81 -7.75 13.69
CA ASN A 51 2.95 -7.10 13.05
C ASN A 51 3.11 -5.62 13.44
N PHE A 52 2.29 -5.14 14.39
CA PHE A 52 2.34 -3.76 14.86
C PHE A 52 3.00 -3.69 16.23
N THR A 53 4.03 -2.84 16.36
CA THR A 53 4.64 -2.48 17.64
C THR A 53 4.41 -0.99 17.88
N ARG A 54 3.73 -0.66 18.97
CA ARG A 54 3.41 0.72 19.33
C ARG A 54 4.70 1.50 19.61
N GLY A 55 4.78 2.75 19.13
CA GLY A 55 5.98 3.57 19.24
C GLY A 55 7.07 3.28 18.20
N ALA A 56 6.93 2.22 17.39
CA ALA A 56 7.81 1.94 16.27
C ALA A 56 7.16 2.37 14.94
N ALA A 57 7.99 2.70 13.95
CA ALA A 57 7.49 2.99 12.61
C ALA A 57 6.95 1.70 11.96
N LEU A 58 5.78 1.79 11.34
CA LEU A 58 5.23 0.71 10.54
C LEU A 58 5.72 0.87 9.09
N CYS A 59 6.71 0.07 8.72
CA CYS A 59 7.25 0.01 7.37
C CYS A 59 6.36 -0.86 6.48
N GLY A 60 6.00 -0.35 5.30
CA GLY A 60 5.12 -1.05 4.37
C GLY A 60 4.91 -0.24 3.09
N PRO A 61 3.76 -0.40 2.42
CA PRO A 61 3.40 0.40 1.25
C PRO A 61 3.37 1.91 1.54
N VAL A 62 3.11 2.29 2.78
CA VAL A 62 3.17 3.65 3.31
C VAL A 62 3.97 3.61 4.59
N LEU A 63 4.95 4.50 4.74
CA LEU A 63 5.66 4.69 6.01
C LEU A 63 4.72 5.40 6.98
N ILE A 64 4.37 4.73 8.07
CA ILE A 64 3.58 5.34 9.15
C ILE A 64 4.53 5.53 10.33
N ASP A 65 4.89 6.78 10.60
CA ASP A 65 5.74 7.14 11.73
C ASP A 65 4.99 7.03 13.08
N PRO A 66 5.71 7.01 14.22
CA PRO A 66 5.07 6.86 15.52
C PRO A 66 4.02 7.95 15.84
N PRO A 67 4.28 9.27 15.66
CA PRO A 67 3.28 10.31 15.90
C PRO A 67 1.99 10.13 15.10
N TRP A 68 2.12 9.78 13.81
CA TRP A 68 0.98 9.55 12.94
C TRP A 68 0.24 8.27 13.32
N SER A 69 0.97 7.19 13.66
CA SER A 69 0.35 5.95 14.15
C SER A 69 -0.48 6.20 15.41
N GLU A 70 0.00 7.00 16.37
CA GLU A 70 -0.74 7.32 17.60
C GLU A 70 -2.00 8.15 17.33
N ARG A 71 -1.96 9.03 16.32
CA ARG A 71 -3.17 9.73 15.87
C ARG A 71 -4.18 8.73 15.30
N LEU A 72 -3.75 7.84 14.41
CA LEU A 72 -4.62 6.84 13.77
C LEU A 72 -5.19 5.84 14.78
N LEU A 73 -4.42 5.45 15.79
CA LEU A 73 -4.89 4.58 16.88
C LEU A 73 -6.02 5.24 17.68
N ARG A 74 -5.90 6.54 17.98
CA ARG A 74 -6.97 7.29 18.65
C ARG A 74 -8.23 7.36 17.79
N GLU A 75 -8.09 7.73 16.52
CA GLU A 75 -9.22 7.76 15.59
C GLU A 75 -9.90 6.39 15.47
N LEU A 76 -9.14 5.31 15.30
CA LEU A 76 -9.68 3.94 15.24
C LEU A 76 -10.36 3.50 16.53
N ARG A 77 -9.88 3.94 17.69
CA ARG A 77 -10.53 3.68 18.97
C ARG A 77 -11.85 4.44 19.08
N ASP A 78 -11.85 5.71 18.71
CA ASP A 78 -13.02 6.58 18.76
C ASP A 78 -14.10 6.10 17.75
N ASP A 79 -13.67 5.57 16.60
CA ASP A 79 -14.50 4.90 15.58
C ASP A 79 -14.98 3.48 15.99
N GLY A 80 -14.59 3.02 17.18
CA GLY A 80 -15.04 1.76 17.76
C GLY A 80 -14.37 0.50 17.20
N TRP A 81 -13.20 0.60 16.56
CA TRP A 81 -12.45 -0.56 16.06
C TRP A 81 -11.51 -1.17 17.08
N LEU A 82 -10.88 -0.33 17.89
CA LEU A 82 -9.79 -0.71 18.79
C LEU A 82 -10.11 -0.41 20.26
N SER A 83 -9.46 -1.15 21.15
CA SER A 83 -9.40 -0.90 22.58
C SER A 83 -7.96 -0.95 23.07
N PHE A 84 -7.57 0.04 23.88
CA PHE A 84 -6.31 0.09 24.62
C PHE A 84 -6.38 1.13 25.73
N ALA A 85 -5.64 0.89 26.82
CA ALA A 85 -5.44 1.86 27.89
C ALA A 85 -3.97 2.31 27.93
N GLY A 86 -3.72 3.60 28.19
CA GLY A 86 -2.36 4.14 28.37
C GLY A 86 -1.41 3.78 27.24
N SER A 87 -0.31 3.09 27.58
CA SER A 87 0.74 2.61 26.67
C SER A 87 0.57 1.15 26.21
N GLU A 88 -0.56 0.51 26.55
CA GLU A 88 -0.81 -0.88 26.16
C GLU A 88 -0.86 -1.08 24.65
N ALA A 89 -0.60 -2.31 24.22
CA ALA A 89 -0.72 -2.71 22.83
C ALA A 89 -2.20 -2.65 22.40
N PRO A 90 -2.51 -2.01 21.25
CA PRO A 90 -3.87 -1.94 20.74
C PRO A 90 -4.41 -3.31 20.36
N ARG A 91 -5.67 -3.56 20.68
CA ARG A 91 -6.39 -4.78 20.31
C ARG A 91 -7.66 -4.44 19.56
N ILE A 92 -8.05 -5.32 18.64
CA ILE A 92 -9.37 -5.25 18.01
C ILE A 92 -10.42 -5.49 19.09
N ARG A 93 -11.45 -4.66 19.15
CA ARG A 93 -12.56 -4.87 20.07
C ARG A 93 -13.33 -6.12 19.68
N THR A 94 -13.82 -6.86 20.67
CA THR A 94 -14.61 -8.08 20.46
C THR A 94 -15.87 -7.83 19.63
N ASP A 95 -16.53 -6.68 19.82
CA ASP A 95 -17.71 -6.27 19.03
C ASP A 95 -17.37 -5.76 17.61
N ALA A 96 -16.10 -5.50 17.32
CA ALA A 96 -15.62 -5.11 16.01
C ALA A 96 -15.10 -6.29 15.17
N GLU A 97 -14.88 -7.48 15.75
CA GLU A 97 -14.28 -8.64 15.06
C GLU A 97 -15.04 -9.02 13.78
N ASP A 98 -16.37 -9.07 13.86
CA ASP A 98 -17.23 -9.37 12.72
C ASP A 98 -17.16 -8.31 11.63
N ARG A 99 -17.08 -7.04 12.03
CA ARG A 99 -16.92 -5.91 11.11
C ARG A 99 -15.56 -5.99 10.39
N VAL A 100 -14.48 -6.29 11.13
CA VAL A 100 -13.14 -6.49 10.56
C VAL A 100 -13.14 -7.65 9.57
N ARG A 101 -13.76 -8.78 9.93
CA ARG A 101 -13.88 -9.95 9.07
C ARG A 101 -14.63 -9.64 7.78
N ARG A 102 -15.72 -8.88 7.83
CA ARG A 102 -16.46 -8.45 6.63
C ARG A 102 -15.59 -7.59 5.71
N VAL A 103 -14.89 -6.60 6.24
CA VAL A 103 -13.95 -5.77 5.46
C VAL A 103 -12.86 -6.64 4.83
N TRP A 104 -12.32 -7.59 5.59
CA TRP A 104 -11.32 -8.53 5.09
C TRP A 104 -11.81 -9.36 3.90
N GLN A 105 -13.04 -9.86 3.98
CA GLN A 105 -13.65 -10.62 2.88
C GLN A 105 -13.93 -9.73 1.67
N ALA A 106 -14.40 -8.50 1.87
CA ALA A 106 -14.62 -7.56 0.77
C ALA A 106 -13.31 -7.23 0.03
N VAL A 107 -12.23 -6.96 0.75
CA VAL A 107 -10.90 -6.72 0.16
C VAL A 107 -10.36 -7.97 -0.55
N LYS A 108 -10.58 -9.17 0.00
CA LYS A 108 -10.24 -10.44 -0.67
C LYS A 108 -11.03 -10.65 -1.96
N ALA A 109 -12.33 -10.39 -1.93
CA ALA A 109 -13.19 -10.50 -3.10
C ALA A 109 -12.74 -9.53 -4.20
N LEU A 110 -12.44 -8.28 -3.84
CA LEU A 110 -11.88 -7.30 -4.76
C LEU A 110 -10.59 -7.82 -5.41
N HIS A 111 -9.64 -8.30 -4.60
CA HIS A 111 -8.40 -8.89 -5.13
C HIS A 111 -8.69 -10.08 -6.06
N SER A 112 -9.61 -10.97 -5.67
CA SER A 112 -9.99 -12.14 -6.47
C SER A 112 -10.57 -11.75 -7.83
N VAL A 113 -11.44 -10.74 -7.88
CA VAL A 113 -12.03 -10.24 -9.13
C VAL A 113 -10.96 -9.65 -10.04
N SER A 114 -10.02 -8.90 -9.48
CA SER A 114 -8.93 -8.29 -10.26
C SER A 114 -7.96 -9.30 -10.88
N VAL A 115 -7.81 -10.48 -10.26
CA VAL A 115 -6.94 -11.55 -10.79
C VAL A 115 -7.71 -12.66 -11.50
N ALA A 116 -9.05 -12.62 -11.51
CA ALA A 116 -9.91 -13.64 -12.11
C ALA A 116 -9.67 -13.88 -13.61
N PRO A 117 -9.39 -12.85 -14.44
CA PRO A 117 -9.09 -13.05 -15.85
C PRO A 117 -7.80 -13.84 -16.12
N PHE A 118 -6.89 -13.90 -15.12
CA PHE A 118 -5.61 -14.57 -15.25
C PHE A 118 -5.67 -15.99 -14.66
N ASN A 119 -5.09 -16.95 -15.37
CA ASN A 119 -4.82 -18.28 -14.84
C ASN A 119 -3.64 -18.27 -13.83
N ALA A 120 -3.38 -19.40 -13.18
CA ALA A 120 -2.35 -19.47 -12.13
C ALA A 120 -0.94 -19.10 -12.65
N GLN A 121 -0.58 -19.55 -13.86
CA GLN A 121 0.72 -19.27 -14.47
C GLN A 121 0.85 -17.79 -14.85
N GLU A 122 -0.20 -17.21 -15.42
CA GLU A 122 -0.26 -15.78 -15.76
C GLU A 122 -0.15 -14.90 -14.52
N ARG A 123 -0.79 -15.27 -13.39
CA ARG A 123 -0.65 -14.56 -12.12
C ARG A 123 0.79 -14.56 -11.60
N VAL A 124 1.49 -15.70 -11.70
CA VAL A 124 2.90 -15.82 -11.30
C VAL A 124 3.80 -14.98 -12.21
N ALA A 125 3.57 -15.04 -13.53
CA ALA A 125 4.31 -14.27 -14.51
C ALA A 125 4.11 -12.76 -14.32
N LEU A 126 2.88 -12.31 -14.13
CA LEU A 126 2.53 -10.93 -13.85
C LEU A 126 3.18 -10.45 -12.55
N GLY A 127 3.09 -11.23 -11.47
CA GLY A 127 3.73 -10.90 -10.20
C GLY A 127 5.25 -10.74 -10.34
N SER A 128 5.90 -11.66 -11.05
CA SER A 128 7.34 -11.64 -11.31
C SER A 128 7.77 -10.48 -12.20
N LEU A 129 6.93 -10.06 -13.15
CA LEU A 129 7.16 -8.88 -13.98
C LEU A 129 7.07 -7.61 -13.13
N LEU A 130 6.01 -7.47 -12.31
CA LEU A 130 5.81 -6.32 -11.44
C LEU A 130 6.93 -6.15 -10.41
N GLU A 131 7.40 -7.23 -9.79
CA GLU A 131 8.54 -7.15 -8.87
C GLU A 131 9.84 -6.75 -9.57
N ARG A 132 10.09 -7.25 -10.79
CA ARG A 132 11.25 -6.80 -11.59
C ARG A 132 11.14 -5.33 -11.99
N MET A 133 9.95 -4.86 -12.38
CA MET A 133 9.71 -3.45 -12.70
C MET A 133 9.95 -2.57 -11.46
N LYS A 134 9.43 -2.97 -10.31
CA LYS A 134 9.63 -2.28 -9.04
C LYS A 134 11.12 -2.20 -8.66
N GLY A 135 11.86 -3.30 -8.78
CA GLY A 135 13.30 -3.32 -8.54
C GLY A 135 14.06 -2.39 -9.50
N THR A 136 13.76 -2.48 -10.80
CA THR A 136 14.39 -1.64 -11.83
C THR A 136 14.15 -0.15 -11.59
N LEU A 137 12.91 0.23 -11.23
CA LEU A 137 12.56 1.61 -10.90
C LEU A 137 13.28 2.07 -9.62
N HIS A 138 13.33 1.22 -8.58
CA HIS A 138 14.04 1.52 -7.34
C HIS A 138 15.53 1.78 -7.59
N ASP A 139 16.18 0.93 -8.38
CA ASP A 139 17.59 1.08 -8.76
C ASP A 139 17.83 2.32 -9.63
N HIS A 140 16.88 2.68 -10.48
CA HIS A 140 16.96 3.90 -11.28
C HIS A 140 16.85 5.15 -10.41
N THR A 141 15.84 5.24 -9.54
CA THR A 141 15.69 6.34 -8.58
C THR A 141 16.88 6.44 -7.63
N GLY A 142 17.41 5.30 -7.17
CA GLY A 142 18.59 5.24 -6.32
C GLY A 142 19.88 5.67 -7.02
N ARG A 143 19.98 5.51 -8.35
CA ARG A 143 21.07 6.06 -9.17
C ARG A 143 20.90 7.56 -9.40
N GLN A 144 19.71 8.03 -9.73
CA GLN A 144 19.45 9.47 -9.90
C GLN A 144 19.73 10.27 -8.62
N ARG A 145 19.33 9.74 -7.46
CA ARG A 145 19.60 10.37 -6.16
C ARG A 145 21.10 10.44 -5.82
N ARG A 146 21.91 9.51 -6.34
CA ARG A 146 23.38 9.50 -6.20
C ARG A 146 24.09 10.44 -7.19
N LEU A 147 23.46 10.79 -8.30
CA LEU A 147 23.98 11.74 -9.29
C LEU A 147 23.57 13.20 -8.99
N ALA A 148 22.53 13.41 -8.18
CA ALA A 148 22.07 14.73 -7.74
C ALA A 148 23.09 15.61 -6.96
N PRO A 149 24.05 15.10 -6.16
CA PRO A 149 25.01 15.97 -5.48
C PRO A 149 26.16 16.47 -6.37
N ALA A 150 26.25 16.05 -7.64
CA ALA A 150 27.34 16.43 -8.54
C ALA A 150 27.01 17.65 -9.42
N GLN A 151 25.76 18.14 -9.47
CA GLN A 151 25.37 19.26 -10.34
C GLN A 151 25.35 20.64 -9.64
N GLU A 152 25.51 20.71 -8.32
CA GLU A 152 25.59 22.00 -7.59
C GLU A 152 27.01 22.56 -7.47
N THR A 153 28.04 21.78 -7.78
CA THR A 153 29.45 22.23 -7.68
C THR A 153 30.04 22.76 -8.98
N GLU A 154 29.40 22.52 -10.13
CA GLU A 154 29.89 22.99 -11.44
C GLU A 154 29.24 24.32 -11.90
N ALA A 155 28.26 24.84 -11.14
CA ALA A 155 27.67 26.17 -11.36
C ALA A 155 28.30 27.27 -10.48
N ALA A 156 29.34 26.94 -9.71
CA ALA A 156 30.03 27.86 -8.80
C ALA A 156 31.56 27.87 -9.02
N SER A 157 32.02 27.75 -10.27
CA SER A 157 33.40 28.02 -10.67
C SER A 157 33.46 28.98 -11.85
#